data_AF-A0AAW9QBC7-F1
#
_entry.id   AF-A0AAW9QBC7-F1
#
_cell.length_a   1.000
_cell.length_b   1.000
_cell.length_c   1.000
_cell.angle_alpha   90.00
_cell.angle_beta   90.00
_cell.angle_gamma   90.00
#
_symmetry.space_group_name_H-M   'P 1'
#
loop_
_entity.id
_entity.type
_entity.pdbx_description
1 polymer ?
#
loop_
_entity_poly.entity_id
_entity_poly.type
_entity_poly.pdbx_seq_one_letter_code
_entity_poly.pdbx_strand_id
1 'polypeptide(L)'
;MHQGRVVATADRLDSLGLSTMLEQRGWLKNLSPAKEYTSCSLDMPLGIHLKSQGILQTEHLKILFNSQVVKQVCTVFHLTDGQFRFDPTIQTPKAEMTGLSLPATEATLMGLRGLRNWTSLNEKLPAPDSSIFATISGKPQLRLDPQEWQIWEFANGTLTLRSIAAKLQLPIEKVQQIAFRLIVVGLAEEDPGCLSATNANEPEQSLPEPIEETPEVNETAGREVVSNSFIKNLLGFLQNKV
;
A
#
# COMPACT_ATOMS: atom_id res chain seq x y z
N MET A 1 6.29 -11.30 -11.81
CA MET A 1 5.15 -11.45 -10.88
C MET A 1 3.88 -11.01 -11.59
N HIS A 2 2.88 -11.88 -11.71
CA HIS A 2 1.58 -11.48 -12.26
C HIS A 2 0.82 -10.70 -11.18
N GLN A 3 0.63 -9.38 -11.37
CA GLN A 3 -0.17 -8.57 -10.47
C GLN A 3 -1.66 -8.83 -10.73
N GLY A 4 -2.39 -9.24 -9.71
CA GLY A 4 -3.84 -9.42 -9.78
C GLY A 4 -4.56 -8.12 -10.19
N ARG A 5 -5.71 -8.24 -10.83
CA ARG A 5 -6.52 -7.10 -11.28
C ARG A 5 -7.97 -7.28 -10.85
N VAL A 6 -8.58 -6.21 -10.37
CA VAL A 6 -10.02 -6.14 -10.12
C VAL A 6 -10.71 -5.80 -11.44
N VAL A 7 -11.59 -6.71 -11.88
CA VAL A 7 -12.30 -6.59 -13.18
C VAL A 7 -13.78 -6.25 -13.03
N ALA A 8 -14.36 -6.62 -11.89
CA ALA A 8 -15.75 -6.35 -11.53
C ALA A 8 -15.88 -6.42 -10.00
N THR A 9 -16.92 -5.79 -9.49
CA THR A 9 -17.41 -5.90 -8.11
C THR A 9 -18.92 -5.98 -8.18
N ALA A 10 -19.52 -6.72 -7.26
CA ALA A 10 -20.97 -6.85 -7.16
C ALA A 10 -21.35 -7.02 -5.69
N ASP A 11 -22.50 -6.46 -5.33
CA ASP A 11 -23.17 -6.67 -4.03
C ASP A 11 -24.19 -7.82 -4.09
N ARG A 12 -24.32 -8.44 -5.27
CA ARG A 12 -25.26 -9.51 -5.61
C ARG A 12 -24.58 -10.56 -6.51
N LEU A 13 -25.06 -11.79 -6.46
CA LEU A 13 -24.52 -12.92 -7.23
C LEU A 13 -25.42 -13.31 -8.42
N ASP A 14 -26.35 -12.43 -8.82
CA ASP A 14 -27.29 -12.68 -9.92
C ASP A 14 -26.71 -12.35 -11.31
N SER A 15 -25.49 -11.80 -11.38
CA SER A 15 -24.85 -11.34 -12.62
C SER A 15 -25.60 -10.23 -13.37
N LEU A 16 -26.48 -9.49 -12.69
CA LEU A 16 -27.30 -8.41 -13.26
C LEU A 16 -26.87 -7.00 -12.84
N GLY A 17 -25.80 -6.83 -12.06
CA GLY A 17 -25.34 -5.56 -11.50
C GLY A 17 -25.06 -4.51 -12.56
N LEU A 18 -24.15 -4.79 -13.49
CA LEU A 18 -23.80 -3.88 -14.58
C LEU A 18 -25.02 -3.55 -15.45
N SER A 19 -25.85 -4.56 -15.70
CA SER A 19 -27.06 -4.44 -16.52
C SER A 19 -28.09 -3.50 -15.86
N THR A 20 -28.26 -3.62 -14.54
CA THR A 20 -29.10 -2.74 -13.72
C THR A 20 -28.58 -1.30 -13.73
N MET A 21 -27.26 -1.10 -13.65
CA MET A 21 -26.65 0.23 -13.72
C MET A 21 -26.88 0.91 -15.07
N LEU A 22 -26.92 0.13 -16.16
CA LEU A 22 -27.21 0.61 -17.50
C LEU A 22 -28.67 1.03 -17.66
N GLU A 23 -29.61 0.23 -17.13
CA GLU A 23 -31.04 0.56 -17.12
C GLU A 23 -31.34 1.83 -16.32
N GLN A 24 -30.78 1.94 -15.11
CA GLN A 24 -30.95 3.11 -14.23
C GLN A 24 -30.48 4.41 -14.88
N ARG A 25 -29.46 4.34 -15.73
CA ARG A 25 -28.92 5.49 -16.48
C ARG A 25 -29.67 5.76 -17.79
N GLY A 26 -30.61 4.90 -18.16
CA GLY A 26 -31.38 5.00 -19.39
C GLY A 26 -30.56 4.74 -20.65
N TRP A 27 -29.44 4.03 -20.54
CA TRP A 27 -28.57 3.73 -21.70
C TRP A 27 -29.05 2.53 -22.51
N LEU A 28 -30.10 1.83 -22.05
CA LEU A 28 -30.74 0.69 -22.72
C LEU A 28 -32.16 0.99 -23.22
N LYS A 29 -32.57 2.27 -23.30
CA LYS A 29 -33.96 2.69 -23.55
C LYS A 29 -34.64 2.10 -24.81
N ASN A 30 -33.87 1.64 -25.80
CA ASN A 30 -34.38 1.11 -27.07
C ASN A 30 -33.94 -0.33 -27.36
N LEU A 31 -33.41 -1.03 -26.37
CA LEU A 31 -32.89 -2.38 -26.51
C LEU A 31 -33.77 -3.35 -25.73
N SER A 32 -33.75 -4.61 -26.18
CA SER A 32 -34.39 -5.72 -25.48
C SER A 32 -33.91 -5.79 -24.02
N PRO A 33 -34.70 -6.38 -23.09
CA PRO A 33 -34.45 -6.28 -21.67
C PRO A 33 -33.02 -6.71 -21.34
N ALA A 34 -32.38 -6.01 -20.41
CA ALA A 34 -30.97 -6.23 -20.04
C ALA A 34 -30.63 -7.71 -19.74
N LYS A 35 -31.65 -8.48 -19.32
CA LYS A 35 -31.63 -9.93 -19.11
C LYS A 35 -31.22 -10.76 -20.34
N GLU A 36 -31.52 -10.30 -21.55
CA GLU A 36 -31.14 -11.02 -22.78
C GLU A 36 -29.63 -10.99 -23.01
N TYR A 37 -28.97 -9.87 -22.71
CA TYR A 37 -27.53 -9.75 -22.89
C TYR A 37 -26.73 -10.50 -21.82
N THR A 38 -27.30 -10.72 -20.64
CA THR A 38 -26.68 -11.45 -19.53
C THR A 38 -26.97 -12.95 -19.52
N SER A 39 -28.04 -13.40 -20.17
CA SER A 39 -28.41 -14.83 -20.26
C SER A 39 -27.67 -15.58 -21.37
N CYS A 40 -27.09 -14.85 -22.33
CA CYS A 40 -26.24 -15.44 -23.35
C CYS A 40 -24.83 -15.72 -22.78
N SER A 41 -24.24 -16.86 -23.10
CA SER A 41 -22.84 -17.16 -22.74
C SER A 41 -21.93 -16.16 -23.44
N LEU A 42 -21.56 -15.09 -22.74
CA LEU A 42 -20.72 -14.06 -23.32
C LEU A 42 -19.28 -14.59 -23.48
N ASP A 43 -18.75 -14.52 -24.70
CA ASP A 43 -17.33 -14.81 -24.93
C ASP A 43 -16.41 -13.69 -24.42
N MET A 44 -16.96 -12.48 -24.29
CA MET A 44 -16.25 -11.25 -23.92
C MET A 44 -17.00 -10.43 -22.87
N PRO A 45 -16.36 -9.45 -22.20
CA PRO A 45 -17.04 -8.57 -21.25
C PRO A 45 -18.26 -7.84 -21.84
N LEU A 46 -19.37 -7.78 -21.09
CA LEU A 46 -20.62 -7.14 -21.52
C LEU A 46 -20.41 -5.69 -21.98
N GLY A 47 -19.61 -4.91 -21.24
CA GLY A 47 -19.33 -3.52 -21.61
C GLY A 47 -18.63 -3.38 -22.97
N ILE A 48 -17.73 -4.31 -23.31
CA ILE A 48 -17.06 -4.28 -24.62
C ILE A 48 -18.00 -4.75 -25.72
N HIS A 49 -18.85 -5.74 -25.45
CA HIS A 49 -19.88 -6.18 -26.39
C HIS A 49 -20.82 -5.02 -26.76
N LEU A 50 -21.37 -4.32 -25.77
CA LEU A 50 -22.25 -3.17 -25.98
C LEU A 50 -21.53 -2.00 -26.66
N LYS A 51 -20.24 -1.80 -26.38
CA LYS A 51 -19.41 -0.81 -27.09
C LYS A 51 -19.23 -1.18 -28.57
N SER A 52 -19.02 -2.47 -28.88
CA SER A 52 -18.87 -2.93 -30.27
C SER A 52 -20.15 -2.75 -31.09
N GLN A 53 -21.30 -2.78 -30.44
CA GLN A 53 -22.61 -2.49 -31.04
C GLN A 53 -22.94 -0.99 -31.13
N GLY A 54 -22.04 -0.11 -30.67
CA GLY A 54 -22.25 1.35 -30.67
C GLY A 54 -23.18 1.87 -29.58
N ILE A 55 -23.67 1.01 -28.68
CA ILE A 55 -24.59 1.36 -27.59
C ILE A 55 -23.83 2.15 -26.51
N LEU A 56 -22.61 1.73 -26.20
CA LEU A 56 -21.75 2.38 -25.21
C LEU A 56 -20.54 3.03 -25.85
N GLN A 57 -20.17 4.19 -25.30
CA GLN A 57 -18.91 4.87 -25.61
C GLN A 57 -17.87 4.57 -24.55
N THR A 58 -16.60 4.80 -24.86
CA THR A 58 -15.49 4.61 -23.90
C THR A 58 -15.72 5.37 -22.59
N GLU A 59 -16.32 6.56 -22.66
CA GLU A 59 -16.62 7.37 -21.46
C GLU A 59 -17.70 6.72 -20.58
N HIS A 60 -18.73 6.13 -21.17
CA HIS A 60 -19.73 5.36 -20.43
C HIS A 60 -19.09 4.19 -19.67
N LEU A 61 -18.14 3.48 -20.30
CA LEU A 61 -17.42 2.39 -19.64
C LEU A 61 -16.60 2.87 -18.43
N LYS A 62 -15.95 4.03 -18.53
CA LYS A 62 -15.22 4.62 -17.40
C LYS A 62 -16.16 4.99 -16.24
N ILE A 63 -17.31 5.59 -16.54
CA ILE A 63 -18.31 5.96 -15.55
C ILE A 63 -18.87 4.72 -14.84
N LEU A 64 -19.21 3.68 -15.60
CA LEU A 64 -19.68 2.40 -15.04
C LEU A 64 -18.60 1.76 -14.18
N PHE A 65 -17.37 1.69 -14.69
CA PHE A 65 -16.26 1.08 -13.97
C PHE A 65 -15.92 1.84 -12.68
N ASN A 66 -15.96 3.16 -12.70
CA ASN A 66 -15.73 3.96 -11.50
C ASN A 66 -16.83 3.70 -10.45
N SER A 67 -18.10 3.71 -10.88
CA SER A 67 -19.24 3.50 -9.98
C SER A 67 -19.34 2.08 -9.44
N GLN A 68 -19.02 1.08 -10.26
CA GLN A 68 -19.06 -0.33 -9.89
C GLN A 68 -17.80 -0.68 -9.12
N VAL A 69 -16.63 -0.58 -9.73
CA VAL A 69 -15.38 -1.12 -9.19
C VAL A 69 -14.74 -0.15 -8.19
N VAL A 70 -14.38 1.05 -8.62
CA VAL A 70 -13.56 1.96 -7.81
C VAL A 70 -14.29 2.35 -6.51
N LYS A 71 -15.55 2.75 -6.62
CA LYS A 71 -16.36 3.15 -5.46
C LYS A 71 -16.55 1.99 -4.48
N GLN A 72 -16.88 0.79 -4.96
CA GLN A 72 -17.16 -0.35 -4.09
C GLN A 72 -15.90 -0.90 -3.42
N VAL A 73 -14.77 -0.95 -4.13
CA VAL A 73 -13.48 -1.29 -3.52
C VAL A 73 -13.20 -0.35 -2.35
N CYS A 74 -13.36 0.96 -2.53
CA CYS A 74 -13.14 1.91 -1.44
C CYS A 74 -14.08 1.65 -0.25
N THR A 75 -15.35 1.29 -0.49
CA THR A 75 -16.31 0.94 0.57
C THR A 75 -15.83 -0.22 1.44
N VAL A 76 -15.17 -1.23 0.86
CA VAL A 76 -14.66 -2.40 1.61
C VAL A 76 -13.64 -1.98 2.68
N PHE A 77 -12.86 -0.93 2.44
CA PHE A 77 -11.90 -0.40 3.43
C PHE A 77 -12.59 0.29 4.61
N HIS A 78 -13.86 0.68 4.48
CA HIS A 78 -14.63 1.28 5.59
C HIS A 78 -15.31 0.24 6.49
N LEU A 79 -15.23 -1.04 6.15
CA LEU A 79 -15.78 -2.11 7.00
C LEU A 79 -14.92 -2.27 8.26
N THR A 80 -15.57 -2.27 9.42
CA THR A 80 -14.90 -2.46 10.72
C THR A 80 -14.61 -3.92 11.02
N ASP A 81 -15.41 -4.82 10.46
CA ASP A 81 -15.29 -6.27 10.60
C ASP A 81 -15.82 -6.94 9.32
N GLY A 82 -15.30 -8.13 9.02
CA GLY A 82 -15.66 -8.88 7.83
C GLY A 82 -14.80 -10.12 7.65
N GLN A 83 -15.33 -11.09 6.90
CA GLN A 83 -14.60 -12.29 6.52
C GLN A 83 -14.39 -12.30 5.00
N PHE A 84 -13.15 -12.56 4.59
CA PHE A 84 -12.82 -12.72 3.18
C PHE A 84 -12.67 -14.21 2.87
N ARG A 85 -13.29 -14.64 1.76
CA ARG A 85 -13.13 -15.99 1.22
C ARG A 85 -12.65 -15.88 -0.22
N PHE A 86 -11.53 -16.53 -0.51
CA PHE A 86 -11.07 -16.71 -1.88
C PHE A 86 -11.66 -18.01 -2.44
N ASP A 87 -12.30 -17.92 -3.60
CA ASP A 87 -12.87 -19.07 -4.30
C ASP A 87 -12.30 -19.14 -5.73
N PRO A 88 -11.34 -20.04 -6.00
CA PRO A 88 -10.71 -20.17 -7.32
C PRO A 88 -11.62 -20.88 -8.34
N THR A 89 -12.76 -21.43 -7.92
CA THR A 89 -13.67 -22.18 -8.80
C THR A 89 -14.63 -21.27 -9.56
N ILE A 90 -14.78 -20.03 -9.10
CA ILE A 90 -15.66 -19.05 -9.71
C ILE A 90 -15.07 -18.56 -11.03
N GLN A 91 -15.82 -18.76 -12.12
CA GLN A 91 -15.47 -18.23 -13.43
C GLN A 91 -15.56 -16.70 -13.45
N THR A 92 -14.77 -16.08 -14.33
CA THR A 92 -14.77 -14.62 -14.45
C THR A 92 -16.16 -14.11 -14.86
N PRO A 93 -16.75 -13.14 -14.12
CA PRO A 93 -18.13 -12.72 -14.32
C PRO A 93 -18.25 -11.76 -15.52
N LYS A 94 -18.15 -12.28 -16.75
CA LYS A 94 -18.13 -11.49 -17.99
C LYS A 94 -19.36 -10.58 -18.16
N ALA A 95 -20.52 -11.01 -17.66
CA ALA A 95 -21.76 -10.23 -17.62
C ALA A 95 -21.65 -8.96 -16.76
N GLU A 96 -20.80 -8.97 -15.73
CA GLU A 96 -20.58 -7.84 -14.81
C GLU A 96 -19.42 -6.93 -15.24
N MET A 97 -18.65 -7.33 -16.25
CA MET A 97 -17.42 -6.63 -16.63
C MET A 97 -17.69 -5.52 -17.65
N THR A 98 -17.21 -4.31 -17.36
CA THR A 98 -17.18 -3.21 -18.34
C THR A 98 -16.08 -3.41 -19.41
N GLY A 99 -15.12 -4.28 -19.14
CA GLY A 99 -13.89 -4.50 -19.91
C GLY A 99 -12.72 -3.63 -19.50
N LEU A 100 -12.91 -2.70 -18.56
CA LEU A 100 -11.82 -2.04 -17.84
C LEU A 100 -11.36 -2.91 -16.66
N SER A 101 -10.17 -2.63 -16.15
CA SER A 101 -9.62 -3.33 -14.98
C SER A 101 -8.68 -2.43 -14.19
N LEU A 102 -8.58 -2.68 -12.89
CA LEU A 102 -7.75 -1.92 -11.96
C LEU A 102 -6.70 -2.85 -11.34
N PRO A 103 -5.39 -2.53 -11.37
CA PRO A 103 -4.40 -3.29 -10.62
C PRO A 103 -4.80 -3.39 -9.14
N ALA A 104 -4.66 -4.57 -8.54
CA ALA A 104 -4.99 -4.76 -7.12
C ALA A 104 -4.17 -3.83 -6.21
N THR A 105 -2.92 -3.54 -6.56
CA THR A 105 -2.06 -2.58 -5.84
C THR A 105 -2.60 -1.16 -5.88
N GLU A 106 -3.06 -0.70 -7.04
CA GLU A 106 -3.70 0.61 -7.20
C GLU A 106 -5.06 0.67 -6.48
N ALA A 107 -5.83 -0.42 -6.52
CA ALA A 107 -7.07 -0.57 -5.76
C ALA A 107 -6.83 -0.44 -4.25
N THR A 108 -5.80 -1.11 -3.72
CA THR A 108 -5.39 -1.01 -2.33
C THR A 108 -4.96 0.41 -1.96
N LEU A 109 -4.14 1.06 -2.80
CA LEU A 109 -3.73 2.43 -2.54
C LEU A 109 -4.92 3.40 -2.47
N MET A 110 -5.85 3.29 -3.43
CA MET A 110 -7.08 4.09 -3.47
C MET A 110 -7.94 3.87 -2.22
N GLY A 111 -8.11 2.61 -1.80
CA GLY A 111 -8.86 2.26 -0.60
C GLY A 111 -8.25 2.85 0.67
N LEU A 112 -6.94 2.69 0.86
CA LEU A 112 -6.23 3.22 2.03
C LEU A 112 -6.24 4.75 2.10
N ARG A 113 -6.18 5.45 0.95
CA ARG A 113 -6.34 6.92 0.92
C ARG A 113 -7.73 7.37 1.38
N GLY A 114 -8.75 6.54 1.18
CA GLY A 114 -10.12 6.81 1.58
C GLY A 114 -10.43 6.55 3.06
N LEU A 115 -9.49 5.97 3.83
CA LEU A 115 -9.66 5.68 5.25
C LEU A 115 -9.78 6.96 6.07
N ARG A 116 -10.93 7.12 6.73
CA ARG A 116 -11.19 8.24 7.67
C ARG A 116 -10.76 7.93 9.09
N ASN A 117 -10.86 6.67 9.50
CA ASN A 117 -10.51 6.21 10.84
C ASN A 117 -9.33 5.23 10.74
N TRP A 118 -8.20 5.63 11.33
CA TRP A 118 -6.97 4.85 11.36
C TRP A 118 -6.77 4.09 12.68
N THR A 119 -7.72 4.16 13.61
CA THR A 119 -7.59 3.58 14.97
C THR A 119 -7.25 2.09 14.94
N SER A 120 -7.94 1.31 14.10
CA SER A 120 -7.68 -0.14 13.95
C SER A 120 -6.33 -0.47 13.32
N LEU A 121 -5.67 0.50 12.69
CA LEU A 121 -4.36 0.35 12.06
C LEU A 121 -3.24 1.01 12.86
N ASN A 122 -3.54 1.65 13.99
CA ASN A 122 -2.56 2.47 14.72
C ASN A 122 -1.34 1.64 15.17
N GLU A 123 -1.58 0.41 15.62
CA GLU A 123 -0.53 -0.55 16.00
C GLU A 123 0.26 -1.13 14.81
N LYS A 124 -0.21 -0.87 13.59
CA LYS A 124 0.44 -1.30 12.34
C LYS A 124 1.16 -0.18 11.63
N LEU A 125 1.03 1.07 12.10
CA LEU A 125 1.75 2.18 11.53
C LEU A 125 3.25 2.04 11.84
N PRO A 126 4.14 2.41 10.90
CA PRO A 126 5.58 2.39 11.14
C PRO A 126 5.93 3.35 12.29
N ALA A 127 6.96 3.01 13.07
CA ALA A 127 7.36 3.82 14.21
C ALA A 127 7.82 5.23 13.78
N PRO A 128 7.58 6.28 14.57
CA PRO A 128 8.05 7.63 14.23
C PRO A 128 9.57 7.73 14.04
N ASP A 129 10.30 6.89 14.78
CA ASP A 129 11.76 6.88 14.83
C ASP A 129 12.35 5.75 13.96
N SER A 130 11.52 5.04 13.17
CA SER A 130 12.01 4.16 12.10
C SER A 130 12.23 4.94 10.81
N SER A 131 12.95 4.32 9.88
CA SER A 131 13.11 4.82 8.52
C SER A 131 12.41 3.92 7.52
N ILE A 132 12.33 4.37 6.26
CA ILE A 132 11.81 3.57 5.17
C ILE A 132 12.81 3.47 4.02
N PHE A 133 12.84 2.31 3.35
CA PHE A 133 13.67 2.04 2.18
C PHE A 133 12.80 1.70 0.98
N ALA A 134 13.10 2.25 -0.19
CA ALA A 134 12.43 1.91 -1.43
C ALA A 134 12.77 0.48 -1.85
N THR A 135 11.75 -0.31 -2.17
CA THR A 135 11.88 -1.71 -2.62
C THR A 135 12.14 -1.84 -4.11
N ILE A 136 11.95 -0.76 -4.86
CA ILE A 136 12.09 -0.72 -6.31
C ILE A 136 13.23 0.20 -6.74
N SER A 137 13.88 -0.14 -7.84
CA SER A 137 14.81 0.75 -8.52
C SER A 137 14.06 1.64 -9.53
N GLY A 138 14.30 2.94 -9.49
CA GLY A 138 13.66 3.89 -10.40
C GLY A 138 12.26 4.34 -9.96
N LYS A 139 11.52 4.99 -10.86
CA LYS A 139 10.26 5.65 -10.54
C LYS A 139 9.10 4.65 -10.40
N PRO A 140 8.27 4.75 -9.34
CA PRO A 140 7.01 4.03 -9.21
C PRO A 140 6.13 4.19 -10.46
N GLN A 141 5.58 3.08 -10.96
CA GLN A 141 4.54 3.10 -11.99
C GLN A 141 3.14 3.37 -11.41
N LEU A 142 3.02 3.25 -10.08
CA LEU A 142 1.81 3.53 -9.33
C LEU A 142 1.56 5.04 -9.29
N ARG A 143 0.29 5.46 -9.35
CA ARG A 143 -0.03 6.90 -9.33
C ARG A 143 0.03 7.43 -7.91
N LEU A 144 1.18 7.92 -7.48
CA LEU A 144 1.34 8.58 -6.18
C LEU A 144 0.82 10.02 -6.21
N ASP A 145 0.25 10.47 -5.09
CA ASP A 145 -0.06 11.89 -4.88
C ASP A 145 1.22 12.69 -4.54
N PRO A 146 1.20 14.03 -4.54
CA PRO A 146 2.40 14.83 -4.29
C PRO A 146 3.09 14.53 -2.95
N GLN A 147 2.34 14.26 -1.88
CA GLN A 147 2.93 14.00 -0.55
C GLN A 147 3.51 12.59 -0.49
N GLU A 148 2.87 11.62 -1.11
CA GLU A 148 3.38 10.26 -1.28
C GLU A 148 4.67 10.24 -2.10
N TRP A 149 4.76 11.04 -3.16
CA TRP A 149 5.99 11.24 -3.92
C TRP A 149 7.11 11.80 -3.04
N GLN A 150 6.85 12.88 -2.31
CA GLN A 150 7.84 13.52 -1.44
C GLN A 150 8.38 12.55 -0.39
N ILE A 151 7.51 11.77 0.25
CA ILE A 151 7.94 10.81 1.27
C ILE A 151 8.69 9.64 0.65
N TRP A 152 8.26 9.16 -0.53
CA TRP A 152 8.97 8.10 -1.25
C TRP A 152 10.38 8.54 -1.69
N GLU A 153 10.60 9.81 -2.03
CA GLU A 153 11.94 10.33 -2.35
C GLU A 153 12.91 10.28 -1.15
N PHE A 154 12.41 10.29 0.08
CA PHE A 154 13.21 10.09 1.29
C PHE A 154 13.35 8.62 1.69
N ALA A 155 12.81 7.68 0.91
CA ALA A 155 12.88 6.25 1.19
C ALA A 155 14.25 5.63 0.84
N ASN A 156 15.31 6.19 1.41
CA ASN A 156 16.68 5.69 1.33
C ASN A 156 17.20 5.17 2.68
N GLY A 157 16.33 5.15 3.68
CA GLY A 157 16.58 4.74 5.06
C GLY A 157 17.61 5.55 5.84
N THR A 158 17.94 6.75 5.38
CA THR A 158 18.87 7.64 6.10
C THR A 158 18.18 8.55 7.11
N LEU A 159 16.88 8.82 6.91
CA LEU A 159 16.09 9.71 7.74
C LEU A 159 14.94 8.95 8.40
N THR A 160 14.70 9.23 9.68
CA THR A 160 13.51 8.76 10.35
C THR A 160 12.26 9.46 9.85
N LEU A 161 11.09 8.83 10.03
CA LEU A 161 9.80 9.44 9.69
C LEU A 161 9.57 10.77 10.42
N ARG A 162 10.03 10.90 11.67
CA ARG A 162 10.03 12.16 12.42
C ARG A 162 10.87 13.25 11.75
N SER A 163 12.05 12.89 11.26
CA SER A 163 12.93 13.83 10.55
C SER A 163 12.33 14.27 9.22
N ILE A 164 11.70 13.33 8.49
CA ILE A 164 10.97 13.61 7.25
C ILE A 164 9.77 14.55 7.52
N ALA A 165 9.00 14.29 8.58
CA ALA A 165 7.88 15.12 9.00
C ALA A 165 8.32 16.58 9.29
N ALA A 166 9.42 16.75 10.02
CA ALA A 166 9.99 18.08 10.29
C ALA A 166 10.42 18.81 9.01
N LYS A 167 11.08 18.10 8.06
CA LYS A 167 11.52 18.70 6.79
C LYS A 167 10.36 19.09 5.87
N LEU A 168 9.33 18.27 5.81
CA LEU A 168 8.14 18.51 4.96
C LEU A 168 7.09 19.39 5.64
N GLN A 169 7.29 19.76 6.91
CA GLN A 169 6.31 20.50 7.72
C GLN A 169 4.94 19.80 7.76
N LEU A 170 4.95 18.47 7.87
CA LEU A 170 3.76 17.64 7.96
C LEU A 170 3.60 17.08 9.38
N PRO A 171 2.36 16.85 9.85
CA PRO A 171 2.12 16.07 11.06
C PRO A 171 2.74 14.67 10.94
N ILE A 172 3.34 14.18 12.03
CA ILE A 172 4.00 12.86 12.03
C ILE A 172 3.02 11.75 11.68
N GLU A 173 1.79 11.84 12.15
CA GLU A 173 0.72 10.88 11.87
C GLU A 173 0.43 10.80 10.37
N LYS A 174 0.46 11.94 9.67
CA LYS A 174 0.24 11.99 8.21
C LYS A 174 1.39 11.29 7.47
N VAL A 175 2.63 11.49 7.92
CA VAL A 175 3.82 10.82 7.35
C VAL A 175 3.76 9.32 7.60
N GLN A 176 3.42 8.88 8.81
CA GLN A 176 3.26 7.46 9.15
C GLN A 176 2.16 6.79 8.30
N GLN A 177 1.02 7.46 8.11
CA GLN A 177 -0.06 6.96 7.24
C GLN A 177 0.38 6.82 5.79
N ILE A 178 1.16 7.79 5.27
CA ILE A 178 1.70 7.72 3.91
C ILE A 178 2.73 6.59 3.80
N ALA A 179 3.68 6.51 4.73
CA ALA A 179 4.68 5.45 4.79
C ALA A 179 4.02 4.07 4.85
N PHE A 180 3.01 3.89 5.69
CA PHE A 180 2.21 2.67 5.76
C PHE A 180 1.60 2.30 4.40
N ARG A 181 1.00 3.27 3.69
CA ARG A 181 0.44 3.02 2.35
C ARG A 181 1.52 2.56 1.36
N LEU A 182 2.67 3.23 1.35
CA LEU A 182 3.80 2.87 0.49
C LEU A 182 4.32 1.45 0.81
N ILE A 183 4.36 1.08 2.09
CA ILE A 183 4.75 -0.27 2.53
C ILE A 183 3.75 -1.32 2.06
N VAL A 184 2.46 -1.12 2.31
CA VAL A 184 1.40 -2.09 1.95
C VAL A 184 1.34 -2.34 0.44
N VAL A 185 1.59 -1.31 -0.39
CA VAL A 185 1.62 -1.47 -1.85
C VAL A 185 2.97 -1.92 -2.39
N GLY A 186 3.93 -2.23 -1.50
CA GLY A 186 5.23 -2.79 -1.83
C GLY A 186 6.17 -1.82 -2.52
N LEU A 187 6.05 -0.51 -2.26
CA LEU A 187 6.96 0.53 -2.75
C LEU A 187 8.04 0.92 -1.73
N ALA A 188 7.84 0.55 -0.46
CA ALA A 188 8.80 0.77 0.60
C ALA A 188 8.76 -0.38 1.62
N GLU A 189 9.81 -0.47 2.45
CA GLU A 189 9.90 -1.34 3.61
C GLU A 189 10.33 -0.51 4.83
N GLU A 190 9.88 -0.88 6.02
CA GLU A 190 10.29 -0.25 7.27
C GLU A 190 11.60 -0.84 7.79
N ASP A 191 12.52 0.02 8.22
CA ASP A 191 13.68 -0.37 9.02
C ASP A 191 13.63 0.30 10.41
N PRO A 192 13.36 -0.49 11.47
CA PRO A 192 13.36 0.00 12.85
C PRO A 192 14.74 0.45 13.35
N GLY A 193 15.83 0.05 12.69
CA GLY A 193 17.21 0.26 13.14
C GLY A 193 17.82 1.63 12.85
N CYS A 194 17.03 2.58 12.33
CA CYS A 194 17.55 3.89 11.94
C CYS A 194 17.95 4.73 13.16
N LEU A 195 19.24 4.72 13.50
CA LEU A 195 19.83 5.70 14.39
C LEU A 195 19.91 7.03 13.66
N SER A 196 18.93 7.92 13.86
CA SER A 196 19.10 9.31 13.42
C SER A 196 20.34 9.89 14.10
N ALA A 197 21.30 10.36 13.30
CA ALA A 197 22.31 11.28 13.78
C ALA A 197 21.60 12.58 14.18
N THR A 198 21.25 12.69 15.45
CA THR A 198 20.68 13.90 16.05
C THR A 198 21.69 15.03 15.84
N ASN A 199 21.30 16.02 15.04
CA ASN A 199 21.85 17.37 14.91
C ASN A 199 23.19 17.63 15.64
N ALA A 200 24.30 17.49 14.93
CA ALA A 200 25.55 18.18 15.25
C ALA A 200 25.33 19.69 15.04
N ASN A 201 24.90 20.39 16.09
CA ASN A 201 24.95 21.85 16.21
C ASN A 201 24.96 22.19 17.71
N GLU A 202 26.03 21.77 18.40
CA GLU A 202 26.50 22.49 19.58
C GLU A 202 27.71 23.32 19.12
N PRO A 203 27.73 24.65 19.36
CA PRO A 203 28.90 25.46 19.03
C PRO A 203 30.06 25.06 19.94
N GLU A 204 31.14 24.60 19.31
CA GLU A 204 32.46 24.46 19.92
C GLU A 204 32.85 25.78 20.62
N GLN A 205 32.84 25.78 21.94
CA GLN A 205 33.62 26.73 22.73
C GLN A 205 34.78 25.96 23.36
N SER A 206 35.89 26.00 22.63
CA SER A 206 37.22 25.72 23.13
C SER A 206 37.57 26.59 24.34
N LEU A 207 38.19 26.01 25.37
CA LEU A 207 39.49 26.41 25.92
C LEU A 207 40.01 25.33 26.90
N PRO A 208 41.34 25.15 27.06
CA PRO A 208 41.94 23.90 27.54
C PRO A 208 42.55 23.91 28.96
N GLU A 209 42.83 22.67 29.43
CA GLU A 209 43.80 22.19 30.44
C GLU A 209 43.52 22.34 31.96
N PRO A 210 44.14 21.52 32.87
CA PRO A 210 45.20 20.50 32.68
C PRO A 210 44.93 19.11 33.31
N ILE A 211 45.83 18.17 32.99
CA ILE A 211 45.92 16.75 33.37
C ILE A 211 46.19 16.56 34.87
N GLU A 212 45.51 15.62 35.52
CA GLU A 212 46.04 14.86 36.66
C GLU A 212 45.59 13.39 36.59
N GLU A 213 46.57 12.48 36.56
CA GLU A 213 46.41 11.03 36.69
C GLU A 213 46.21 10.64 38.16
N THR A 214 45.31 9.70 38.46
CA THR A 214 45.64 8.44 39.17
C THR A 214 44.39 7.54 39.37
N PRO A 215 44.58 6.21 39.54
CA PRO A 215 43.54 5.19 39.36
C PRO A 215 43.00 4.60 40.68
N GLU A 216 41.86 3.87 40.60
CA GLU A 216 41.42 2.68 41.39
C GLU A 216 39.88 2.68 41.54
N VAL A 217 39.07 1.75 41.01
CA VAL A 217 38.86 0.29 41.25
C VAL A 217 37.48 0.05 41.90
N ASN A 218 36.85 -1.09 41.51
CA ASN A 218 35.65 -1.80 42.03
C ASN A 218 34.27 -1.45 41.45
N GLU A 219 33.69 -2.32 40.58
CA GLU A 219 32.85 -3.52 40.87
C GLU A 219 31.39 -3.11 41.21
N THR A 220 30.29 -3.63 40.68
CA THR A 220 29.90 -4.89 40.00
C THR A 220 28.48 -4.69 39.42
N ALA A 221 28.07 -5.52 38.43
CA ALA A 221 26.72 -6.07 38.18
C ALA A 221 26.21 -6.01 36.71
N GLY A 222 26.43 -7.12 35.98
CA GLY A 222 25.36 -7.85 35.27
C GLY A 222 24.80 -7.31 33.96
N ARG A 223 25.50 -7.53 32.84
CA ARG A 223 24.87 -8.04 31.59
C ARG A 223 25.95 -8.67 30.71
N GLU A 224 25.83 -9.97 30.45
CA GLU A 224 26.75 -10.71 29.59
C GLU A 224 26.77 -10.10 28.18
N VAL A 225 27.84 -9.38 27.86
CA VAL A 225 28.15 -8.95 26.50
C VAL A 225 28.75 -10.16 25.80
N VAL A 226 27.95 -10.83 24.96
CA VAL A 226 28.46 -11.87 24.08
C VAL A 226 29.50 -11.22 23.15
N SER A 227 30.77 -11.61 23.30
CA SER A 227 31.87 -11.03 22.53
C SER A 227 31.70 -11.32 21.04
N ASN A 228 31.94 -10.32 20.20
CA ASN A 228 31.95 -10.44 18.73
C ASN A 228 32.89 -11.54 18.20
N SER A 229 33.87 -11.96 19.01
CA SER A 229 34.73 -13.10 18.71
C SER A 229 34.01 -14.45 18.77
N PHE A 230 32.98 -14.59 19.61
CA PHE A 230 32.16 -15.79 19.72
C PHE A 230 31.27 -16.00 18.50
N ILE A 231 30.62 -14.93 17.99
CA ILE A 231 29.76 -15.00 16.79
C ILE A 231 30.58 -15.37 15.54
N LYS A 232 31.80 -14.84 15.41
CA LYS A 232 32.68 -15.21 14.28
C LYS A 232 33.07 -16.69 14.29
N ASN A 233 33.32 -17.27 15.46
CA ASN A 233 33.62 -18.69 15.58
C ASN A 233 32.41 -19.59 15.29
N LEU A 234 31.20 -19.15 15.63
CA LEU A 234 29.97 -19.89 15.32
C LEU A 234 29.66 -19.90 13.81
N LEU A 235 29.93 -18.79 13.11
CA LEU A 235 29.78 -18.70 11.65
C LEU A 235 30.73 -19.62 10.89
N GLY A 236 31.96 -19.82 11.38
CA GLY A 236 32.90 -20.78 10.81
C GLY A 236 32.45 -22.24 10.94
N PHE A 237 31.70 -22.57 12.00
CA PHE A 237 31.20 -23.92 12.24
C PHE A 237 30.00 -24.30 11.37
N LEU A 238 29.18 -23.31 10.97
CA LEU A 238 27.99 -23.52 10.13
C LEU A 238 28.30 -23.56 8.63
N GLN A 239 29.42 -22.97 8.21
CA GLN A 239 29.86 -23.00 6.80
C GLN A 239 30.59 -24.31 6.44
N ASN A 240 30.95 -25.14 7.42
CA ASN A 240 31.51 -26.47 7.22
C ASN A 240 30.48 -27.58 7.52
N LYS A 241 29.41 -27.63 6.73
CA LYS A 241 28.67 -28.86 6.46
C LYS A 241 28.23 -28.88 4.99
N VAL A 242 29.08 -29.53 4.19
CA VAL A 242 28.69 -30.29 2.98
C VAL A 242 28.32 -31.69 3.45
#